data_AF-A0A858U2G3-F1
#
_entry.id   AF-A0A858U2G3-F1
#
_cell.length_a   1.000
_cell.length_b   1.000
_cell.length_c   1.000
_cell.angle_alpha   90.00
_cell.angle_beta   90.00
_cell.angle_gamma   90.00
#
_symmetry.space_group_name_H-M   'P 1'
#
loop_
_entity.id
_entity.type
_entity.pdbx_description
1 polymer ?
#
loop_
_entity_poly.entity_id
_entity_poly.type
_entity_poly.pdbx_seq_one_letter_code
_entity_poly.pdbx_strand_id
1 'polypeptide(L)' 'MKKEIFDIKEKKDLTVSVHYTIKSSLVKKVKEIAKEKNISDSKVVNTILEEFFK' A
#
# COMPACT_ATOMS: atom_id res chain seq x y z
N MET A 1 23.07 13.82 8.34
CA MET A 1 21.91 14.39 9.07
C MET A 1 20.65 13.82 8.43
N LYS A 2 19.94 12.92 9.14
CA LYS A 2 18.66 12.33 8.72
C LYS A 2 17.69 12.53 9.87
N LYS A 3 16.74 13.48 9.80
CA LYS A 3 15.72 13.66 10.85
C LYS A 3 14.55 14.59 10.48
N GLU A 4 14.07 14.58 9.23
CA GLU A 4 12.95 15.47 8.82
C GLU A 4 11.72 14.73 8.24
N ILE A 5 11.64 13.40 8.36
CA ILE A 5 10.50 12.64 7.79
C ILE A 5 9.41 12.34 8.84
N PHE A 6 9.64 12.68 10.12
CA PHE A 6 8.76 12.26 11.23
C PHE A 6 7.94 13.38 11.86
N ASP A 7 7.96 14.60 11.31
CA ASP A 7 7.03 15.67 11.71
C ASP A 7 5.65 15.49 11.04
N ILE A 8 5.04 14.34 11.30
CA ILE A 8 3.68 14.03 10.83
C ILE A 8 2.72 14.67 11.83
N LYS A 9 2.41 15.96 11.60
CA LYS A 9 1.17 16.55 12.12
C LYS A 9 0.02 15.64 11.70
N GLU A 10 -0.75 15.18 12.68
CA GLU A 10 -1.98 14.43 12.50
C GLU A 10 -2.85 15.12 11.44
N LYS A 11 -2.81 14.59 10.23
CA LYS A 11 -3.57 15.07 9.08
C LYS A 11 -4.59 14.00 8.78
N LYS A 12 -5.83 14.43 8.61
CA LYS A 12 -6.94 13.65 8.03
C LYS A 12 -6.40 12.65 7.02
N ASP A 13 -6.86 11.41 7.08
CA ASP A 13 -6.50 10.31 6.17
C ASP A 13 -6.77 10.74 4.71
N LEU A 14 -5.76 11.37 4.12
CA LEU A 14 -5.79 11.88 2.77
C LEU A 14 -5.31 10.74 1.90
N THR A 15 -6.22 10.15 1.14
CA THR A 15 -5.83 9.18 0.11
C THR A 15 -4.94 9.87 -0.92
N VAL A 16 -3.67 9.48 -0.96
CA VAL A 16 -2.70 9.97 -1.94
C VAL A 16 -2.42 8.87 -2.96
N SER A 17 -2.37 9.25 -4.25
CA SER A 17 -1.98 8.32 -5.31
C SER A 17 -0.46 8.33 -5.47
N VAL A 18 0.15 7.14 -5.42
CA VAL A 18 1.60 6.96 -5.56
C VAL A 18 1.87 6.05 -6.76
N HIS A 19 2.71 6.50 -7.69
CA HIS A 19 3.18 5.67 -8.79
C HIS A 19 4.49 4.98 -8.39
N TYR A 20 4.54 3.65 -8.49
CA TYR A 20 5.71 2.87 -8.13
C TYR A 20 5.84 1.63 -9.03
N THR A 21 7.05 1.07 -9.10
CA THR A 21 7.30 -0.19 -9.81
C THR A 21 7.51 -1.31 -8.80
N ILE A 22 6.84 -2.45 -9.02
CA ILE A 22 7.04 -3.69 -8.24
C ILE A 22 7.33 -4.87 -9.17
N LYS A 23 7.94 -5.91 -8.59
CA LYS A 23 8.23 -7.17 -9.29
C LYS A 23 6.94 -7.79 -9.84
N SER A 24 6.97 -8.26 -11.08
CA SER A 24 5.83 -8.92 -11.73
C SER A 24 5.31 -10.14 -10.97
N SER A 25 6.17 -10.85 -10.24
CA SER A 25 5.78 -11.96 -9.36
C SER A 25 4.88 -11.51 -8.20
N LEU A 26 5.08 -10.31 -7.66
CA LEU A 26 4.23 -9.75 -6.61
C LEU A 26 2.89 -9.30 -7.19
N VAL A 27 2.89 -8.71 -8.40
CA VAL A 27 1.64 -8.34 -9.10
C VAL A 27 0.75 -9.56 -9.34
N LYS A 28 1.34 -10.71 -9.72
CA LYS A 28 0.58 -11.96 -9.88
C LYS A 28 -0.10 -12.39 -8.58
N LYS A 29 0.64 -12.38 -7.46
CA LYS A 29 0.09 -12.71 -6.14
C LYS A 29 -1.03 -11.76 -5.71
N VAL A 30 -0.86 -10.46 -5.94
CA VAL A 30 -1.90 -9.45 -5.65
C VAL A 30 -3.19 -9.78 -6.41
N LYS A 31 -3.08 -10.10 -7.71
CA LYS A 31 -4.23 -10.46 -8.54
C LYS A 31 -4.91 -11.76 -8.12
N GLU A 32 -4.14 -12.76 -7.71
CA GLU A 32 -4.67 -14.03 -7.20
C GLU A 32 -5.49 -13.78 -5.93
N ILE A 33 -4.94 -13.04 -4.96
CA ILE A 33 -5.62 -12.69 -3.70
C ILE A 33 -6.87 -11.85 -3.98
N ALA A 34 -6.76 -10.85 -4.87
CA ALA A 34 -7.87 -9.99 -5.26
C ALA A 34 -9.05 -10.82 -5.81
N LYS A 35 -8.74 -11.81 -6.65
CA LYS A 35 -9.74 -12.73 -7.22
C LYS A 35 -10.34 -13.65 -6.15
N GLU A 36 -9.51 -14.27 -5.32
CA GLU A 36 -9.94 -15.18 -4.23
C GLU A 36 -10.86 -14.48 -3.21
N LYS A 37 -10.56 -13.22 -2.91
CA LYS A 37 -11.29 -12.43 -1.91
C LYS A 37 -12.38 -11.54 -2.51
N ASN A 38 -12.55 -11.52 -3.83
CA ASN A 38 -13.48 -10.66 -4.56
C ASN A 38 -13.33 -9.16 -4.18
N ILE A 39 -12.09 -8.68 -4.16
CA ILE A 39 -11.76 -7.27 -3.86
C ILE A 39 -10.85 -6.68 -4.94
N SER A 40 -10.67 -5.37 -4.93
CA SER A 40 -9.75 -4.71 -5.86
C SER A 40 -8.27 -4.95 -5.51
N ASP A 41 -7.42 -4.96 -6.53
CA ASP A 41 -5.95 -4.97 -6.37
C ASP A 41 -5.48 -3.86 -5.42
N SER A 42 -6.08 -2.67 -5.50
CA SER A 42 -5.79 -1.53 -4.63
C SER A 42 -6.05 -1.83 -3.16
N LYS A 43 -7.14 -2.55 -2.84
CA LYS A 43 -7.48 -2.91 -1.47
C LYS A 43 -6.49 -3.93 -0.92
N VAL A 44 -6.07 -4.90 -1.72
CA VAL A 44 -5.02 -5.87 -1.35
C VAL A 44 -3.72 -5.14 -1.03
N VAL A 45 -3.27 -4.24 -1.91
CA VAL A 45 -2.04 -3.45 -1.69
C VAL A 45 -2.16 -2.59 -0.43
N ASN A 46 -3.29 -1.90 -0.26
CA ASN A 46 -3.49 -1.04 0.90
C ASN A 46 -3.44 -1.84 2.21
N THR A 47 -4.09 -3.00 2.26
CA THR A 47 -4.03 -3.90 3.43
C THR A 47 -2.61 -4.37 3.72
N ILE A 48 -1.83 -4.75 2.71
CA ILE A 48 -0.42 -5.15 2.90
C ILE A 48 0.40 -3.99 3.48
N LEU A 49 0.19 -2.76 2.99
CA LEU A 49 0.89 -1.58 3.51
C LEU A 49 0.47 -1.25 4.94
N GLU A 50 -0.83 -1.33 5.25
CA GLU A 50 -1.35 -1.15 6.61
C GLU A 50 -0.78 -2.18 7.59
N GLU A 51 -0.63 -3.44 7.17
CA GLU A 51 0.00 -4.48 8.00
C GLU A 51 1.51 -4.27 8.17
N PHE A 52 2.20 -3.75 7.15
CA PHE A 52 3.65 -3.50 7.22
C PHE A 52 4.01 -2.31 8.12
N PHE A 53 3.18 -1.27 8.16
CA PHE A 53 3.41 -0.07 8.96
C PHE A 53 2.80 -0.10 10.37
N LYS A 54 2.03 -1.15 10.70
CA LYS A 54 1.58 -1.44 12.08
C LYS A 54 2.73 -1.91 12.97
#